data_AF-A0A816DXL3-F1
#
_entry.id   AF-A0A816DXL3-F1
#
_cell.length_a   1.000
_cell.length_b   1.000
_cell.length_c   1.000
_cell.angle_alpha   90.00
_cell.angle_beta   90.00
_cell.angle_gamma   90.00
#
_symmetry.space_group_name_H-M   'P 1'
#
loop_
_entity.id
_entity.type
_entity.pdbx_description
1 polymer ?
#
loop_
_entity_poly.entity_id
_entity_poly.type
_entity_poly.pdbx_seq_one_letter_code
_entity_poly.pdbx_strand_id
1 'polypeptide(L)' 'MNATLDDDIIIIYLSNIGLCLMRYVLMIIIILGLVENFFNILVFHQPTFRSNPCSFYLITAAYVNIIWIMTSPL' A
#
# COMPACT_ATOMS: atom_id res chain seq x y z
N MET A 1 -12.95 21.57 -35.39
CA MET A 1 -13.69 21.52 -34.12
C MET A 1 -13.97 20.05 -33.77
N ASN A 2 -12.92 19.22 -33.75
CA ASN A 2 -13.02 17.76 -33.55
C ASN A 2 -11.93 17.28 -32.58
N ALA A 3 -10.72 17.87 -32.66
CA ALA A 3 -9.62 17.56 -31.75
C ALA A 3 -9.94 17.83 -30.26
N THR A 4 -10.63 18.93 -29.95
CA THR A 4 -11.01 19.25 -28.56
C THR A 4 -12.03 18.27 -27.97
N LEU A 5 -12.90 17.70 -28.81
CA LEU A 5 -13.89 16.70 -28.39
C LEU A 5 -13.21 15.35 -28.09
N ASP A 6 -12.22 14.98 -28.91
CA ASP A 6 -11.44 13.75 -28.71
C ASP A 6 -10.57 13.84 -27.43
N ASP A 7 -9.97 15.00 -27.15
CA ASP A 7 -9.19 15.24 -25.93
C ASP A 7 -10.04 15.11 -24.65
N ASP A 8 -11.25 15.68 -24.65
CA ASP A 8 -12.17 15.61 -23.51
C ASP A 8 -12.59 14.16 -23.21
N ILE A 9 -12.82 13.35 -24.25
CA ILE A 9 -13.16 11.92 -24.11
C ILE A 9 -11.97 11.14 -23.52
N ILE A 10 -10.75 11.41 -23.98
CA ILE A 10 -9.54 10.77 -23.45
C ILE A 10 -9.35 11.09 -21.96
N ILE A 11 -9.58 12.35 -21.56
CA ILE A 11 -9.49 12.78 -20.15
C ILE A 11 -10.52 12.01 -19.30
N ILE A 12 -11.75 11.86 -19.78
CA ILE A 12 -12.80 11.10 -19.09
C ILE A 12 -12.41 9.63 -18.91
N TYR A 13 -11.89 8.99 -19.97
CA TYR A 13 -11.43 7.60 -19.89
C TYR A 13 -10.26 7.44 -18.91
N LEU A 14 -9.28 8.35 -18.96
CA LEU A 14 -8.12 8.30 -18.07
C LEU A 14 -8.53 8.49 -16.60
N SER A 15 -9.47 9.41 -16.34
CA SER A 15 -10.04 9.62 -15.01
C SER A 15 -10.77 8.37 -14.50
N ASN A 16 -11.58 7.73 -15.34
CA ASN A 16 -12.29 6.49 -14.99
C ASN A 16 -11.33 5.32 -14.72
N ILE A 17 -10.25 5.20 -15.51
CA ILE A 17 -9.20 4.21 -15.27
C ILE A 17 -8.50 4.50 -13.93
N GLY A 18 -8.14 5.76 -13.67
CA GLY A 18 -7.56 6.19 -12.41
C GLY A 18 -8.45 5.83 -11.21
N LEU A 19 -9.75 6.09 -11.30
CA LEU A 19 -10.73 5.73 -10.27
C LEU A 19 -10.81 4.21 -10.07
N CYS A 20 -10.85 3.42 -11.13
CA CYS A 20 -10.85 1.96 -11.04
C CYS A 20 -9.56 1.42 -10.39
N LEU A 21 -8.40 1.96 -10.75
CA LEU A 21 -7.11 1.58 -10.14
C LEU A 21 -7.08 1.91 -8.64
N MET A 22 -7.48 3.13 -8.27
CA MET A 22 -7.57 3.55 -6.87
C MET A 22 -8.57 2.72 -6.07
N ARG A 23 -9.64 2.23 -6.70
CA ARG A 23 -10.66 1.44 -6.00
C ARG A 23 -10.26 -0.03 -5.83
N TYR A 24 -9.72 -0.66 -6.86
CA TYR A 24 -9.51 -2.11 -6.86
C TYR A 24 -8.05 -2.50 -6.57
N VAL A 25 -7.09 -1.86 -7.23
CA VAL A 25 -5.68 -2.24 -7.11
C VAL A 25 -5.11 -1.76 -5.78
N LEU A 26 -5.42 -0.53 -5.38
CA LEU A 26 -4.92 0.04 -4.15
C LEU A 26 -5.44 -0.70 -2.90
N MET A 27 -6.71 -1.09 -2.90
CA MET A 27 -7.27 -1.90 -1.80
C MET A 27 -6.56 -3.25 -1.66
N ILE A 28 -6.21 -3.89 -2.77
CA ILE A 28 -5.44 -5.13 -2.76
C ILE A 28 -4.03 -4.90 -2.20
N ILE A 29 -3.36 -3.82 -2.62
CA ILE A 29 -2.03 -3.44 -2.10
C ILE A 29 -2.07 -3.19 -0.60
N ILE A 30 -3.09 -2.47 -0.10
CA ILE A 30 -3.29 -2.22 1.32
C ILE A 30 -3.42 -3.53 2.11
N ILE A 31 -4.29 -4.43 1.65
CA ILE A 31 -4.55 -5.71 2.34
C ILE A 31 -3.28 -6.56 2.38
N LEU A 32 -2.60 -6.70 1.23
CA LEU A 32 -1.35 -7.46 1.16
C LEU A 32 -0.26 -6.82 2.02
N GLY A 33 -0.13 -5.50 2.00
CA GLY A 33 0.82 -4.77 2.84
C GLY A 33 0.55 -4.97 4.34
N LEU A 34 -0.71 -4.95 4.78
CA LEU A 34 -1.03 -5.25 6.18
C LEU A 34 -0.64 -6.69 6.55
N VAL A 35 -1.03 -7.67 5.73
CA VAL A 35 -0.71 -9.09 5.96
C VAL A 35 0.81 -9.31 6.04
N GLU A 36 1.58 -8.72 5.12
CA GLU A 36 3.04 -8.81 5.11
C GLU A 36 3.65 -8.22 6.38
N ASN A 37 3.23 -7.02 6.79
CA ASN A 37 3.79 -6.37 7.99
C ASN A 37 3.43 -7.13 9.27
N PHE A 38 2.23 -7.72 9.36
CA PHE A 38 1.87 -8.62 10.47
C PHE A 38 2.75 -9.87 10.50
N PHE A 39 3.00 -10.48 9.34
CA PHE A 39 3.87 -11.64 9.26
C PHE A 39 5.32 -11.31 9.67
N ASN A 40 5.85 -10.17 9.23
CA ASN A 40 7.16 -9.68 9.65
C ASN A 40 7.26 -9.53 11.18
N ILE A 41 6.25 -8.92 11.82
CA ILE A 41 6.22 -8.81 13.29
C ILE A 41 6.22 -10.18 13.95
N LEU A 42 5.37 -11.11 13.48
CA LEU A 42 5.29 -12.46 14.04
C LEU A 42 6.60 -13.24 13.92
N VAL A 43 7.26 -13.19 12.76
CA VAL A 43 8.52 -13.90 12.50
C VAL A 43 9.66 -13.30 13.32
N PHE A 44 9.84 -11.97 13.27
CA PHE A 44 10.98 -11.32 13.92
C PHE A 44 10.83 -11.23 15.45
N HIS A 45 9.61 -11.35 15.99
CA HIS A 45 9.40 -11.42 17.44
C HIS A 45 9.82 -12.78 18.05
N GLN A 46 10.05 -13.81 17.23
CA GLN A 46 10.49 -15.12 17.73
C GLN A 46 11.81 -15.03 18.51
N PRO A 47 12.00 -15.85 19.55
CA PRO A 47 13.16 -15.78 20.43
C PRO A 47 14.50 -16.00 19.71
N THR A 48 14.49 -16.70 18.57
CA THR A 48 15.62 -16.91 17.68
C THR A 48 16.18 -15.63 17.08
N PHE A 49 15.36 -14.59 16.88
CA PHE A 49 15.77 -13.33 16.23
C PHE A 49 15.94 -12.17 17.21
N ARG A 50 15.59 -12.34 18.50
CA ARG A 50 15.62 -11.26 19.52
C ARG A 50 17.02 -10.70 19.82
N SER A 51 18.06 -11.51 19.64
CA SER A 51 19.45 -11.07 19.85
C SER A 51 20.03 -10.32 18.65
N ASN A 52 19.34 -10.30 17.50
CA ASN A 52 19.79 -9.61 16.31
C ASN A 52 19.27 -8.15 16.32
N PRO A 53 20.13 -7.12 16.42
CA PRO A 53 19.68 -5.73 16.42
C PRO A 53 18.92 -5.35 15.13
N CYS A 54 19.21 -6.00 13.99
CA CYS A 54 18.51 -5.74 12.74
C CYS A 54 17.04 -6.19 12.77
N SER A 55 16.70 -7.22 13.56
CA SER A 55 15.30 -7.68 13.67
C SER A 55 14.43 -6.63 14.35
N PHE A 56 14.98 -5.89 15.32
CA PHE A 56 14.29 -4.79 15.99
C PHE A 56 13.94 -3.66 15.00
N TYR A 57 14.88 -3.26 14.15
CA TYR A 57 14.62 -2.25 13.11
C TYR A 57 13.52 -2.68 12.14
N LEU A 58 13.52 -3.96 11.73
CA LEU A 58 12.48 -4.51 10.84
C LEU A 58 11.10 -4.55 11.50
N ILE A 59 11.03 -4.88 12.79
CA ILE A 59 9.79 -4.82 13.57
C ILE A 59 9.28 -3.38 13.68
N THR A 60 10.15 -2.43 14.01
CA THR A 60 9.78 -1.01 14.09
C THR A 60 9.29 -0.49 12.74
N ALA A 61 9.97 -0.83 11.65
CA ALA A 61 9.54 -0.48 10.30
C ALA A 61 8.17 -1.07 9.97
N ALA A 62 7.91 -2.32 10.35
CA ALA A 62 6.61 -2.96 10.13
C ALA A 62 5.47 -2.25 10.90
N TYR A 63 5.72 -1.82 12.14
CA TYR A 63 4.75 -1.01 12.89
C TYR A 63 4.48 0.34 12.24
N VAL A 64 5.52 1.04 11.78
CA VAL A 64 5.38 2.34 11.09
C VAL A 64 4.57 2.17 9.81
N ASN A 65 4.82 1.11 9.03
CA ASN A 65 4.05 0.82 7.82
C ASN A 65 2.57 0.55 8.12
N ILE A 66 2.25 -0.20 9.18
CA ILE A 66 0.86 -0.45 9.59
C ILE A 66 0.18 0.86 9.99
N ILE A 67 0.85 1.71 10.79
CA ILE A 67 0.30 3.02 11.18
C ILE A 67 0.05 3.87 9.94
N TRP A 68 1.02 3.95 9.03
CA TRP A 68 0.89 4.72 7.79
C TRP A 68 -0.32 4.25 6.97
N ILE A 69 -0.48 2.93 6.77
CA ILE A 69 -1.63 2.36 6.07
C ILE A 69 -2.95 2.73 6.77
N MET A 70 -3.02 2.64 8.10
CA MET A 70 -4.22 2.96 8.87
C MET A 70 -4.56 4.46 8.90
N THR A 71 -3.55 5.33 8.77
CA THR A 71 -3.72 6.79 8.72
C THR A 71 -3.80 7.34 7.30
N SER A 72 -3.58 6.50 6.28
CA SER A 72 -3.61 6.93 4.89
C SER A 72 -5.01 7.48 4.57
N PRO A 73 -5.13 8.72 4.06
CA PRO A 73 -6.40 9.38 3.80
C PRO A 73 -7.07 8.88 2.51
N LEU A 74 -7.06 7.55 2.31
CA LEU A 74 -7.79 6.89 1.24
C LEU A 74 -9.28 6.76 1.56
#